data_AF-A0A8D8IRC4-F1
#
_entry.id   AF-A0A8D8IRC4-F1
#
_cell.length_a   1.000
_cell.length_b   1.000
_cell.length_c   1.000
_cell.angle_alpha   90.00
_cell.angle_beta   90.00
_cell.angle_gamma   90.00
#
_symmetry.space_group_name_H-M   'P 1'
#
loop_
_entity.id
_entity.type
_entity.pdbx_description
1 polymer ?
#
loop_
_entity_poly.entity_id
_entity_poly.type
_entity_poly.pdbx_seq_one_letter_code
_entity_poly.pdbx_strand_id
1 'polypeptide(L)'
;MARAVLQIYPDHCVKKFISLSSPQAGQYGTDFLHLIFPSLMAKTAYQLFYTYVGQHTSVGNYWNDPHHQDLFEQFSIFLPYINNDLPSTNSSQFRDTLLKLDQIILIGGPDDGVITPWESSHFGYYNGTDDVIPCKQRKIYLEDRIGLKTLDEDGRLKLITMAGVKHFDWHLNVDVIRKVILPYLD
;
A
#
# COMPACT_ATOMS: atom_id res chain seq x y z
N MET A 1 7.86 -0.22 -0.46
CA MET A 1 9.18 -0.73 -0.02
C MET A 1 9.50 -0.42 1.45
N ALA A 2 9.42 0.84 1.90
CA ALA A 2 9.76 1.22 3.29
C ALA A 2 9.00 0.42 4.37
N ARG A 3 7.68 0.24 4.24
CA ARG A 3 6.89 -0.59 5.17
C ARG A 3 7.44 -2.01 5.32
N ALA A 4 7.82 -2.65 4.21
CA ALA A 4 8.37 -4.01 4.25
C ALA A 4 9.70 -4.06 5.02
N VAL A 5 10.55 -3.03 4.91
CA VAL A 5 11.77 -2.92 5.73
C VAL A 5 11.42 -2.90 7.23
N LEU A 6 10.42 -2.13 7.63
CA LEU A 6 9.97 -2.07 9.02
C LEU A 6 9.43 -3.43 9.50
N GLN A 7 8.77 -4.18 8.62
CA GLN A 7 8.24 -5.51 8.95
C GLN A 7 9.33 -6.59 9.02
N ILE A 8 10.37 -6.48 8.19
CA ILE A 8 11.43 -7.48 8.04
C ILE A 8 12.53 -7.35 9.11
N TYR A 9 12.85 -6.12 9.55
CA TYR A 9 13.98 -5.88 10.44
C TYR A 9 13.51 -5.55 11.87
N PRO A 10 13.44 -6.54 12.79
CA PRO A 10 12.91 -6.31 14.12
C PRO A 10 13.72 -5.31 14.95
N ASP A 11 14.98 -5.07 14.62
CA ASP A 11 15.85 -4.14 15.35
C ASP A 11 15.77 -2.69 14.83
N HIS A 12 14.76 -2.36 13.99
CA HIS A 12 14.58 -0.98 13.54
C HIS A 12 14.27 -0.03 14.71
N CYS A 13 14.84 1.18 14.67
CA CYS A 13 14.58 2.24 15.66
C CYS A 13 13.57 3.28 15.17
N VAL A 14 12.92 3.07 14.03
CA VAL A 14 11.93 4.01 13.47
C VAL A 14 10.76 4.18 14.42
N LYS A 15 10.42 5.44 14.73
CA LYS A 15 9.31 5.82 15.60
C LYS A 15 8.06 6.17 14.83
N LYS A 16 8.20 7.07 13.85
CA LYS A 16 7.11 7.53 13.00
C LYS A 16 7.37 7.10 11.57
N PHE A 17 6.39 6.46 10.94
CA PHE A 17 6.45 6.09 9.54
C PHE A 17 5.45 6.92 8.74
N ILE A 18 5.96 7.78 7.85
CA ILE A 18 5.14 8.57 6.92
C ILE A 18 5.13 7.86 5.57
N SER A 19 3.96 7.39 5.16
CA SER A 19 3.69 6.84 3.84
C SER A 19 3.04 7.90 2.97
N LEU A 20 3.81 8.51 2.08
CA LEU A 20 3.34 9.57 1.19
C LEU A 20 2.85 8.99 -0.13
N SER A 21 1.53 8.98 -0.35
CA SER A 21 0.82 8.49 -1.54
C SER A 21 1.40 7.21 -2.15
N SER A 22 1.44 6.15 -1.33
CA SER A 22 2.05 4.88 -1.71
C SER A 22 0.98 3.80 -1.93
N PRO A 23 1.13 2.86 -2.86
CA PRO A 23 0.14 1.81 -3.10
C PRO A 23 0.17 0.74 -2.00
N GLN A 24 -0.27 1.06 -0.77
CA GLN A 24 -0.16 0.17 0.39
C GLN A 24 -0.98 -1.12 0.23
N ALA A 25 -2.11 -1.03 -0.47
CA ALA A 25 -2.94 -2.18 -0.82
C ALA A 25 -2.66 -2.74 -2.24
N GLY A 26 -1.64 -2.22 -2.93
CA GLY A 26 -1.30 -2.58 -4.31
C GLY A 26 -1.79 -1.56 -5.34
N GLN A 27 -1.61 -1.89 -6.61
CA GLN A 27 -1.96 -1.05 -7.76
C GLN A 27 -2.79 -1.85 -8.77
N TYR A 28 -3.83 -1.21 -9.30
CA TYR A 28 -4.64 -1.69 -10.41
C TYR A 28 -5.14 -0.50 -11.25
N GLY A 29 -4.24 0.06 -12.08
CA GLY A 29 -4.56 1.22 -12.91
C GLY A 29 -3.63 1.35 -14.11
N THR A 30 -4.15 1.95 -15.19
CA THR A 30 -3.47 2.01 -16.48
C THR A 30 -2.51 3.20 -16.58
N ASP A 31 -2.81 4.33 -15.94
CA ASP A 31 -2.01 5.56 -16.04
C ASP A 31 -0.56 5.36 -15.55
N PHE A 32 -0.40 4.69 -14.41
CA PHE A 32 0.92 4.29 -13.91
C PHE A 32 1.63 3.29 -14.84
N LEU A 33 0.89 2.34 -15.42
CA LEU A 33 1.48 1.35 -16.31
C LEU A 33 2.04 1.99 -17.57
N HIS A 34 1.36 2.98 -18.15
CA HIS A 34 1.84 3.64 -19.37
C HIS A 34 3.17 4.39 -19.19
N LEU A 35 3.56 4.73 -17.95
CA LEU A 35 4.88 5.28 -17.65
C LEU A 35 6.02 4.26 -17.88
N ILE A 36 5.71 2.96 -17.80
CA ILE A 36 6.71 1.87 -17.81
C ILE A 36 6.48 0.91 -19.00
N PHE A 37 5.23 0.66 -19.33
CA PHE A 37 4.72 -0.22 -20.37
C PHE A 37 3.62 0.50 -21.19
N PRO A 38 4.00 1.31 -22.20
CA PRO A 38 3.08 2.20 -22.92
C PRO A 38 1.88 1.50 -23.59
N SER A 39 1.97 0.21 -23.88
CA SER A 39 0.90 -0.57 -24.52
C SER A 39 0.09 -1.45 -23.57
N LEU A 40 0.44 -1.49 -22.28
CA LEU A 40 -0.18 -2.40 -21.33
C LEU A 40 -1.46 -1.79 -20.75
N MET A 41 -2.54 -2.56 -20.74
CA MET A 41 -3.82 -2.18 -20.13
C MET A 41 -3.96 -2.88 -18.79
N ALA A 42 -4.59 -2.24 -17.79
CA ALA A 42 -4.78 -2.85 -16.47
C ALA A 42 -5.40 -4.26 -16.56
N LYS A 43 -6.44 -4.45 -17.40
CA LYS A 43 -7.13 -5.73 -17.56
C LYS A 43 -6.29 -6.86 -18.16
N THR A 44 -5.17 -6.56 -18.81
CA THR A 44 -4.27 -7.58 -19.41
C THR A 44 -2.91 -7.64 -18.72
N ALA A 45 -2.60 -6.70 -17.83
CA ALA A 45 -1.34 -6.62 -17.11
C ALA A 45 -1.02 -7.87 -16.29
N TYR A 46 -2.05 -8.56 -15.78
CA TYR A 46 -1.90 -9.81 -15.04
C TYR A 46 -1.18 -10.90 -15.86
N GLN A 47 -1.34 -10.93 -17.20
CA GLN A 47 -0.68 -11.91 -18.07
C GLN A 47 0.84 -11.75 -18.08
N LEU A 48 1.32 -10.54 -17.84
CA LEU A 48 2.74 -10.25 -17.66
C LEU A 48 3.15 -10.47 -16.21
N PHE A 49 2.45 -9.81 -15.27
CA PHE A 49 2.90 -9.73 -13.89
C PHE A 49 2.73 -11.03 -13.10
N TYR A 50 1.69 -11.83 -13.36
CA TYR A 50 1.47 -13.12 -12.71
C TYR A 50 2.17 -14.24 -13.47
N THR A 51 3.48 -14.04 -13.66
CA THR A 51 4.43 -15.02 -14.19
C THR A 51 5.70 -14.93 -13.35
N TYR A 52 6.52 -16.00 -13.37
CA TYR A 52 7.80 -15.97 -12.65
C TYR A 52 8.68 -14.78 -13.06
N VAL A 53 8.77 -14.49 -14.37
CA VAL A 53 9.56 -13.37 -14.88
C VAL A 53 8.92 -12.02 -14.52
N GLY A 54 7.59 -11.91 -14.59
CA GLY A 54 6.85 -10.69 -14.22
C GLY A 54 7.11 -10.24 -12.79
N GLN A 55 7.25 -11.18 -11.85
CA GLN A 55 7.56 -10.91 -10.45
C GLN A 55 9.00 -10.41 -10.20
N HIS A 56 9.89 -10.53 -11.18
CA HIS A 56 11.21 -9.89 -11.12
C HIS A 56 11.16 -8.39 -11.48
N THR A 57 9.99 -7.87 -11.83
CA THR A 57 9.77 -6.42 -11.97
C THR A 57 9.24 -5.83 -10.67
N SER A 58 9.65 -4.60 -10.33
CA SER A 58 9.18 -3.95 -9.11
C SER A 58 7.65 -3.78 -9.09
N VAL A 59 7.02 -3.45 -10.22
CA VAL A 59 5.57 -3.27 -10.33
C VAL A 59 4.81 -4.57 -10.16
N GLY A 60 5.31 -5.68 -10.75
CA GLY A 60 4.68 -6.99 -10.61
C GLY A 60 4.52 -7.44 -9.16
N ASN A 61 5.44 -7.01 -8.28
CA ASN A 61 5.43 -7.34 -6.86
C ASN A 61 4.27 -6.70 -6.07
N TYR A 62 3.62 -5.67 -6.60
CA TYR A 62 2.46 -5.03 -5.96
C TYR A 62 1.27 -4.82 -6.90
N TRP A 63 1.29 -5.42 -8.10
CA TRP A 63 0.12 -5.51 -8.95
C TRP A 63 -0.94 -6.38 -8.29
N ASN A 64 -2.09 -5.81 -7.97
CA ASN A 64 -3.16 -6.48 -7.25
C ASN A 64 -4.46 -6.41 -8.07
N ASP A 65 -4.64 -7.36 -8.98
CA ASP A 65 -5.78 -7.43 -9.88
C ASP A 65 -7.02 -7.98 -9.15
N PRO A 66 -8.06 -7.17 -8.90
CA PRO A 66 -9.23 -7.60 -8.13
C PRO A 66 -10.05 -8.71 -8.83
N HIS A 67 -9.84 -8.94 -10.12
CA HIS A 67 -10.56 -9.97 -10.89
C HIS A 67 -9.77 -11.28 -11.06
N HIS A 68 -8.49 -11.29 -10.68
CA HIS A 68 -7.61 -12.45 -10.80
C HIS A 68 -6.89 -12.75 -9.48
N GLN A 69 -7.64 -12.73 -8.36
CA GLN A 69 -7.08 -12.94 -7.02
C GLN A 69 -6.41 -14.32 -6.86
N ASP A 70 -6.93 -15.38 -7.50
CA ASP A 70 -6.29 -16.69 -7.47
C ASP A 70 -4.87 -16.65 -8.06
N LEU A 71 -4.67 -15.91 -9.16
CA LEU A 71 -3.35 -15.72 -9.78
C LEU A 71 -2.48 -14.77 -8.96
N PHE A 72 -3.07 -13.73 -8.36
CA PHE A 72 -2.36 -12.85 -7.43
C PHE A 72 -1.78 -13.63 -6.25
N GLU A 73 -2.58 -14.48 -5.61
CA GLU A 73 -2.14 -15.34 -4.51
C GLU A 73 -1.12 -16.39 -4.95
N GLN A 74 -1.29 -16.97 -6.16
CA GLN A 74 -0.37 -17.98 -6.67
C GLN A 74 1.00 -17.43 -7.07
N PHE A 75 1.04 -16.26 -7.70
CA PHE A 75 2.26 -15.74 -8.32
C PHE A 75 2.89 -14.58 -7.56
N SER A 76 2.14 -13.75 -6.82
CA SER A 76 2.73 -12.57 -6.19
C SER A 76 3.67 -12.95 -5.05
N ILE A 77 4.95 -12.58 -5.18
CA ILE A 77 6.01 -12.98 -4.23
C ILE A 77 6.26 -11.94 -3.12
N PHE A 78 5.50 -10.84 -3.10
CA PHE A 78 5.75 -9.72 -2.20
C PHE A 78 4.50 -9.25 -1.47
N LEU A 79 3.58 -8.56 -2.16
CA LEU A 79 2.44 -7.89 -1.52
C LEU A 79 1.58 -8.78 -0.62
N PRO A 80 1.11 -9.99 -1.03
CA PRO A 80 0.27 -10.81 -0.18
C PRO A 80 1.00 -11.34 1.07
N TYR A 81 2.33 -11.53 0.98
CA TYR A 81 3.13 -11.95 2.13
C TYR A 81 3.34 -10.83 3.14
N ILE A 82 3.72 -9.62 2.70
CA ILE A 82 3.92 -8.49 3.62
C ILE A 82 2.61 -7.97 4.23
N ASN A 83 1.47 -8.25 3.59
CA ASN A 83 0.14 -7.95 4.12
C ASN A 83 -0.41 -9.06 5.02
N ASN A 84 0.32 -10.19 5.16
CA ASN A 84 -0.18 -11.40 5.81
C ASN A 84 -1.51 -11.89 5.21
N ASP A 85 -1.75 -11.62 3.93
CA ASP A 85 -2.87 -12.21 3.19
C ASP A 85 -2.62 -13.70 2.95
N LEU A 86 -1.35 -14.05 2.70
CA LEU A 86 -0.86 -15.41 2.72
C LEU A 86 0.04 -15.64 3.93
N PRO A 87 -0.18 -16.72 4.71
CA PRO A 87 0.64 -17.01 5.88
C PRO A 87 2.08 -17.40 5.46
N SER A 88 3.05 -16.95 6.24
CA SER A 88 4.47 -17.32 6.10
C SER A 88 5.11 -17.50 7.47
N THR A 89 6.33 -18.04 7.51
CA THR A 89 7.11 -18.15 8.76
C THR A 89 7.37 -16.80 9.42
N ASN A 90 7.31 -15.70 8.67
CA ASN A 90 7.59 -14.35 9.15
C ASN A 90 6.32 -13.58 9.55
N SER A 91 5.13 -14.17 9.40
CA SER A 91 3.87 -13.44 9.56
C SER A 91 3.71 -12.79 10.94
N SER A 92 4.05 -13.50 12.02
CA SER A 92 4.03 -12.91 13.37
C SER A 92 5.04 -11.77 13.50
N GLN A 93 6.26 -11.95 12.98
CA GLN A 93 7.28 -10.90 13.01
C GLN A 93 6.80 -9.65 12.26
N PHE A 94 6.21 -9.81 11.07
CA PHE A 94 5.71 -8.70 10.26
C PHE A 94 4.69 -7.84 11.00
N ARG A 95 3.84 -8.46 11.83
CA ARG A 95 2.89 -7.75 12.69
C ARG A 95 3.60 -7.09 13.87
N ASP A 96 4.36 -7.87 14.64
CA ASP A 96 4.94 -7.41 15.91
C ASP A 96 5.95 -6.27 15.73
N THR A 97 6.68 -6.27 14.62
CA THR A 97 7.62 -5.20 14.27
C THR A 97 6.92 -3.93 13.82
N LEU A 98 5.86 -4.02 13.00
CA LEU A 98 5.08 -2.85 12.63
C LEU A 98 4.43 -2.18 13.85
N LEU A 99 4.02 -2.97 14.84
CA LEU A 99 3.48 -2.50 16.11
C LEU A 99 4.51 -1.77 17.00
N LYS A 100 5.81 -1.77 16.67
CA LYS A 100 6.82 -0.96 17.38
C LYS A 100 6.76 0.53 17.03
N LEU A 101 6.09 0.89 15.93
CA LEU A 101 5.99 2.28 15.49
C LEU A 101 5.11 3.10 16.42
N ASP A 102 5.66 4.14 17.05
CA ASP A 102 4.87 5.10 17.82
C ASP A 102 3.71 5.66 16.98
N GLN A 103 3.93 5.93 15.68
CA GLN A 103 2.87 6.33 14.75
C GLN A 103 3.10 5.82 13.32
N ILE A 104 2.01 5.53 12.62
CA ILE A 104 1.96 5.33 11.17
C ILE A 104 1.03 6.37 10.56
N ILE A 105 1.55 7.15 9.62
CA ILE A 105 0.85 8.25 8.96
C ILE A 105 0.72 7.89 7.49
N LEU A 106 -0.52 7.70 7.04
CA LEU A 106 -0.87 7.34 5.68
C LEU A 106 -1.47 8.56 4.98
N ILE A 107 -0.77 9.09 3.99
CA ILE A 107 -1.14 10.30 3.27
C ILE A 107 -1.53 9.92 1.84
N GLY A 108 -2.65 10.44 1.34
CA GLY A 108 -3.10 10.23 -0.03
C GLY A 108 -4.24 11.18 -0.39
N GLY A 109 -4.74 11.11 -1.61
CA GLY A 109 -5.79 12.01 -2.06
C GLY A 109 -6.41 11.64 -3.40
N PRO A 110 -7.65 12.08 -3.65
CA PRO A 110 -8.44 11.68 -4.81
C PRO A 110 -7.86 12.14 -6.16
N ASP A 111 -7.08 13.23 -6.14
CA ASP A 111 -6.55 13.84 -7.36
C ASP A 111 -5.17 13.32 -7.77
N ASP A 112 -4.59 12.36 -7.03
CA ASP A 112 -3.23 11.82 -7.21
C ASP A 112 -2.95 11.47 -8.69
N GLY A 113 -3.86 10.71 -9.32
CA GLY A 113 -3.82 10.42 -10.75
C GLY A 113 -2.77 9.40 -11.19
N VAL A 114 -2.08 8.74 -10.25
CA VAL A 114 -1.15 7.64 -10.55
C VAL A 114 -1.47 6.41 -9.72
N ILE A 115 -1.64 6.56 -8.40
CA ILE A 115 -2.06 5.48 -7.52
C ILE A 115 -3.53 5.16 -7.79
N THR A 116 -3.83 3.89 -8.09
CA THR A 116 -5.17 3.45 -8.49
C THR A 116 -5.53 2.12 -7.80
N PRO A 117 -6.58 2.09 -6.98
CA PRO A 117 -7.36 3.24 -6.50
C PRO A 117 -6.51 4.14 -5.59
N TRP A 118 -6.78 5.44 -5.52
CA TRP A 118 -5.97 6.36 -4.69
C TRP A 118 -6.05 5.99 -3.20
N GLU A 119 -7.17 5.40 -2.78
CA GLU A 119 -7.43 4.85 -1.46
C GLU A 119 -6.45 3.73 -1.08
N SER A 120 -5.73 3.15 -2.05
CA SER A 120 -4.60 2.24 -1.77
C SER A 120 -3.57 2.90 -0.85
N SER A 121 -3.43 4.23 -0.89
CA SER A 121 -2.63 5.01 0.07
C SER A 121 -3.06 4.85 1.52
N HIS A 122 -4.34 4.56 1.75
CA HIS A 122 -4.96 4.34 3.06
C HIS A 122 -5.36 2.88 3.28
N PHE A 123 -4.76 1.93 2.55
CA PHE A 123 -5.14 0.51 2.53
C PHE A 123 -6.58 0.22 2.07
N GLY A 124 -7.30 1.17 1.48
CA GLY A 124 -8.53 0.89 0.75
C GLY A 124 -8.22 0.21 -0.59
N TYR A 125 -9.12 -0.61 -1.11
CA TYR A 125 -8.89 -1.29 -2.38
C TYR A 125 -10.17 -1.77 -3.06
N TYR A 126 -10.08 -2.04 -4.37
CA TYR A 126 -11.18 -2.61 -5.13
C TYR A 126 -11.62 -3.98 -4.62
N ASN A 127 -12.92 -4.24 -4.68
CA ASN A 127 -13.49 -5.58 -4.65
C ASN A 127 -13.62 -6.14 -6.08
N GLY A 128 -14.22 -7.32 -6.23
CA GLY A 128 -14.43 -7.94 -7.54
C GLY A 128 -15.42 -7.22 -8.48
N THR A 129 -16.13 -6.19 -8.00
CA THR A 129 -17.07 -5.35 -8.77
C THR A 129 -16.54 -3.94 -9.04
N ASP A 130 -15.24 -3.69 -8.81
CA ASP A 130 -14.57 -2.40 -8.94
C ASP A 130 -15.04 -1.31 -7.96
N ASP A 131 -15.78 -1.68 -6.90
CA ASP A 131 -16.08 -0.78 -5.80
C ASP A 131 -14.92 -0.75 -4.80
N VAL A 132 -14.55 0.45 -4.33
CA VAL A 132 -13.50 0.60 -3.33
C VAL A 132 -14.04 0.26 -1.94
N ILE A 133 -13.46 -0.77 -1.32
CA ILE A 133 -13.70 -1.13 0.08
C ILE A 133 -12.68 -0.40 0.97
N PRO A 134 -13.12 0.39 1.96
CA PRO A 134 -12.23 1.10 2.86
C PRO A 134 -11.47 0.13 3.78
N CYS A 135 -10.28 0.53 4.24
CA CYS A 135 -9.39 -0.29 5.08
C CYS A 135 -10.12 -1.00 6.24
N LYS A 136 -10.97 -0.28 6.99
CA LYS A 136 -11.69 -0.82 8.16
C LYS A 136 -12.66 -1.97 7.85
N GLN A 137 -13.02 -2.17 6.58
CA GLN A 137 -13.90 -3.25 6.12
C GLN A 137 -13.13 -4.40 5.44
N ARG A 138 -11.82 -4.28 5.26
CA ARG A 138 -10.97 -5.31 4.65
C ARG A 138 -10.40 -6.25 5.72
N LYS A 139 -10.12 -7.50 5.32
CA LYS A 139 -9.56 -8.53 6.22
C LYS A 139 -8.26 -8.10 6.90
N ILE A 140 -7.39 -7.36 6.20
CA ILE A 140 -6.13 -6.81 6.77
C ILE A 140 -6.34 -6.01 8.06
N TYR A 141 -7.48 -5.32 8.18
CA TYR A 141 -7.88 -4.60 9.39
C TYR A 141 -8.73 -5.47 10.31
N LEU A 142 -9.78 -6.13 9.78
CA LEU A 142 -10.73 -6.89 10.59
C LEU A 142 -10.08 -8.03 11.38
N GLU A 143 -9.10 -8.71 10.77
CA GLU A 143 -8.33 -9.80 11.37
C GLU A 143 -7.01 -9.28 11.98
N ASP A 144 -6.77 -7.98 11.97
CA ASP A 144 -5.57 -7.31 12.48
C ASP A 144 -4.25 -7.93 11.96
N ARG A 145 -4.25 -8.33 10.69
CA ARG A 145 -3.21 -9.19 10.06
C ARG A 145 -1.80 -8.66 10.24
N ILE A 146 -1.63 -7.35 10.17
CA ILE A 146 -0.35 -6.66 10.36
C ILE A 146 -0.37 -5.63 11.49
N GLY A 147 -1.43 -5.61 12.32
CA GLY A 147 -1.53 -4.68 13.45
C GLY A 147 -2.23 -3.33 13.15
N LEU A 148 -2.86 -3.16 11.98
CA LEU A 148 -3.52 -1.90 11.62
C LEU A 148 -4.67 -1.54 12.55
N LYS A 149 -5.46 -2.52 13.00
CA LYS A 149 -6.57 -2.27 13.92
C LYS A 149 -6.03 -1.92 15.31
N THR A 150 -5.02 -2.64 15.78
CA THR A 150 -4.35 -2.30 17.05
C THR A 150 -3.79 -0.87 17.02
N LEU A 151 -3.09 -0.49 15.95
CA LEU A 151 -2.55 0.88 15.80
C LEU A 151 -3.66 1.94 15.73
N ASP A 152 -4.80 1.65 15.09
CA ASP A 152 -5.94 2.57 15.03
C ASP A 152 -6.61 2.75 16.39
N GLU A 153 -6.89 1.66 17.10
CA GLU A 153 -7.51 1.68 18.43
C GLU A 153 -6.62 2.38 19.46
N ASP A 154 -5.30 2.26 19.34
CA ASP A 154 -4.31 3.00 20.15
C ASP A 154 -4.16 4.49 19.72
N GLY A 155 -4.81 4.92 18.64
CA GLY A 155 -4.69 6.27 18.09
C GLY A 155 -3.35 6.56 17.37
N ARG A 156 -2.58 5.51 17.05
CA ARG A 156 -1.25 5.53 16.43
C ARG A 156 -1.31 5.43 14.90
N LEU A 157 -2.43 5.02 14.31
CA LEU A 157 -2.70 5.12 12.87
C LEU A 157 -3.37 6.46 12.55
N LYS A 158 -2.78 7.23 11.62
CA LYS A 158 -3.34 8.47 11.08
C LYS A 158 -3.58 8.34 9.58
N LEU A 159 -4.82 8.57 9.15
CA LEU A 159 -5.18 8.69 7.74
C LEU A 159 -5.36 10.18 7.41
N ILE A 160 -4.59 10.68 6.45
CA ILE A 160 -4.64 12.08 6.02
C ILE A 160 -5.00 12.13 4.54
N THR A 161 -6.13 12.74 4.24
CA THR A 161 -6.60 12.98 2.86
C THR A 161 -6.36 14.43 2.49
N MET A 162 -5.73 14.68 1.34
CA MET A 162 -5.59 16.02 0.78
C MET A 162 -5.99 16.02 -0.70
N ALA A 163 -7.01 16.80 -1.06
CA ALA A 163 -7.44 16.98 -2.44
C ALA A 163 -6.55 17.99 -3.18
N GLY A 164 -6.62 17.97 -4.51
CA GLY A 164 -5.94 18.92 -5.40
C GLY A 164 -4.43 18.69 -5.54
N VAL A 165 -3.91 17.53 -5.12
CA VAL A 165 -2.48 17.19 -5.20
C VAL A 165 -2.28 16.09 -6.24
N LYS A 166 -1.51 16.37 -7.29
CA LYS A 166 -1.08 15.35 -8.26
C LYS A 166 0.06 14.52 -7.68
N HIS A 167 0.25 13.30 -8.17
CA HIS A 167 1.21 12.34 -7.62
C HIS A 167 2.62 12.93 -7.47
N PHE A 168 3.10 13.63 -8.50
CA PHE A 168 4.43 14.24 -8.51
C PHE A 168 4.55 15.46 -7.59
N ASP A 169 3.43 16.04 -7.15
CA ASP A 169 3.41 17.23 -6.29
C ASP A 169 3.44 16.90 -4.80
N TRP A 170 3.16 15.65 -4.38
CA TRP A 170 3.12 15.29 -2.94
C TRP A 170 4.39 15.65 -2.18
N HIS A 171 5.56 15.57 -2.82
CA HIS A 171 6.85 15.86 -2.20
C HIS A 171 7.46 17.21 -2.62
N LEU A 172 6.78 17.96 -3.49
CA LEU A 172 7.23 19.26 -4.00
C LEU A 172 6.35 20.41 -3.51
N ASN A 173 5.08 20.13 -3.19
CA ASN A 173 4.12 21.12 -2.77
C ASN A 173 4.38 21.53 -1.31
N VAL A 174 4.71 22.81 -1.12
CA VAL A 174 5.00 23.40 0.20
C VAL A 174 3.83 23.26 1.17
N ASP A 175 2.59 23.36 0.69
CA ASP A 175 1.42 23.18 1.55
C ASP A 175 1.30 21.74 2.03
N VAL A 176 1.59 20.75 1.17
CA VAL A 176 1.63 19.34 1.58
C VAL A 176 2.70 19.15 2.65
N ILE A 177 3.92 19.61 2.39
CA ILE A 177 5.03 19.49 3.34
C ILE A 177 4.66 20.11 4.69
N ARG A 178 4.18 21.36 4.70
CA ARG A 178 3.88 22.09 5.93
C ARG A 178 2.68 21.53 6.70
N LYS A 179 1.62 21.11 6.01
CA LYS A 179 0.35 20.72 6.64
C LYS A 179 0.31 19.25 7.02
N VAL A 180 0.93 18.36 6.25
CA VAL A 180 0.74 16.91 6.42
C VAL A 180 2.03 16.10 6.62
N ILE A 181 3.21 16.70 6.43
CA ILE A 181 4.50 16.01 6.68
C ILE A 181 5.18 16.56 7.94
N LEU A 182 5.49 17.86 7.98
CA LEU A 182 6.24 18.49 9.08
C LEU A 182 5.67 18.23 10.48
N PRO A 183 4.33 18.21 10.72
CA PRO A 183 3.78 17.93 12.04
C PRO A 183 4.15 16.57 12.63
N TYR A 184 4.74 15.67 11.83
CA TYR A 184 5.12 14.32 12.22
C TYR A 184 6.63 14.06 12.17
N LEU A 185 7.47 15.09 12.00
CA LEU A 185 8.94 14.94 11.95
C LEU A 185 9.67 15.25 13.27
N ASP A 186 8.96 15.65 14.31
CA ASP A 186 9.51 15.95 15.64
C ASP A 186 9.89 14.70 16.45
#